data_AF-A0A920WAV1-F1
#
_entry.id   AF-A0A920WAV1-F1
#
_cell.length_a   1.000
_cell.length_b   1.000
_cell.length_c   1.000
_cell.angle_alpha   90.00
_cell.angle_beta   90.00
_cell.angle_gamma   90.00
#
_symmetry.space_group_name_H-M   'P 1'
#
loop_
_entity.id
_entity.type
_entity.pdbx_description
1 polymer ?
#
loop_
_entity_poly.entity_id
_entity_poly.type
_entity_poly.pdbx_seq_one_letter_code
_entity_poly.pdbx_strand_id
1 'polypeptide(L)'
;MGDIMSDKLGYSRFGGQGGDWGARVTAKLGLSHSDKVIGIHTTSTTSPTPYLGEGSRPLSESEKRMLEQREEWVRSEGGYAHIQSTKPQTLAYSLNDSPAGLAAWIVEKYRTLG
;
A
#
# COMPACT_ATOMS: atom_id res chain seq x y z
N MET A 1 -4.35 -3.21 15.67
CA MET A 1 -2.88 -3.40 15.76
C MET A 1 -2.33 -2.78 17.04
N GLY A 2 -2.61 -1.51 17.34
CA GLY A 2 -2.23 -0.89 18.63
C GLY A 2 -2.70 -1.70 19.84
N ASP A 3 -3.96 -2.11 19.88
CA ASP A 3 -4.52 -2.90 21.00
C ASP A 3 -3.96 -4.33 21.06
N ILE A 4 -3.63 -4.93 19.92
CA ILE A 4 -2.98 -6.25 19.92
C ILE A 4 -1.59 -6.13 20.55
N MET A 5 -0.80 -5.15 20.11
CA MET A 5 0.55 -4.95 20.61
C MET A 5 0.56 -4.56 22.08
N SER A 6 -0.30 -3.62 22.49
CA SER A 6 -0.33 -3.12 23.86
C SER A 6 -1.14 -4.00 24.81
N ASP A 7 -2.41 -4.26 24.51
CA ASP A 7 -3.32 -4.92 25.46
C ASP A 7 -3.21 -6.45 25.45
N LYS A 8 -2.87 -7.06 24.31
CA LYS A 8 -2.80 -8.53 24.19
C LYS A 8 -1.38 -9.05 24.37
N LEU A 9 -0.39 -8.35 23.83
CA LEU A 9 1.02 -8.78 23.86
C LEU A 9 1.86 -8.02 24.90
N GLY A 10 1.32 -6.95 25.51
CA GLY A 10 1.98 -6.23 26.60
C GLY A 10 3.11 -5.27 26.18
N TYR A 11 3.26 -4.99 24.88
CA TYR A 11 4.26 -4.04 24.39
C TYR A 11 3.76 -2.60 24.56
N SER A 12 4.29 -1.91 25.57
CA SER A 12 3.99 -0.49 25.82
C SER A 12 4.54 0.44 24.74
N ARG A 13 5.64 0.05 24.09
CA ARG A 13 6.25 0.77 22.96
C ARG A 13 6.74 -0.23 21.90
N PHE A 14 6.53 0.06 20.62
CA PHE A 14 6.90 -0.84 19.52
C PHE A 14 7.18 -0.09 18.21
N GLY A 15 7.91 -0.73 17.29
CA GLY A 15 8.10 -0.24 15.92
C GLY A 15 7.14 -0.90 14.94
N GLY A 16 6.86 -0.22 13.82
CA GLY A 16 6.04 -0.78 12.73
C GLY A 16 6.84 -0.93 11.45
N GLN A 17 6.68 -2.06 10.76
CA GLN A 17 7.22 -2.27 9.41
C GLN A 17 6.10 -2.63 8.45
N GLY A 18 6.16 -2.13 7.21
CA GLY A 18 5.20 -2.56 6.18
C GLY A 18 5.59 -2.18 4.75
N GLY A 19 5.25 -3.05 3.81
CA GLY A 19 5.21 -2.78 2.37
C GLY A 19 3.76 -2.82 1.86
N ASP A 20 3.53 -2.49 0.58
CA ASP A 20 2.20 -2.54 -0.05
C ASP A 20 1.09 -1.85 0.81
N TRP A 21 -0.07 -2.48 1.04
CA TRP A 21 -1.12 -1.98 1.94
C TRP A 21 -0.63 -1.85 3.38
N GLY A 22 0.29 -2.73 3.80
CA GLY A 22 0.92 -2.68 5.12
C GLY A 22 1.65 -1.36 5.37
N ALA A 23 2.24 -0.75 4.34
CA ALA A 23 2.86 0.57 4.49
C ALA A 23 1.82 1.67 4.81
N ARG A 24 0.61 1.61 4.22
CA ARG A 24 -0.48 2.56 4.51
C ARG A 24 -0.97 2.40 5.94
N VAL A 25 -1.15 1.15 6.36
CA VAL A 25 -1.57 0.81 7.72
C VAL A 25 -0.52 1.25 8.72
N THR A 26 0.76 0.97 8.47
CA THR A 26 1.88 1.34 9.33
C THR A 26 2.05 2.87 9.43
N ALA A 27 1.88 3.61 8.33
CA ALA A 27 1.89 5.08 8.37
C ALA A 27 0.75 5.64 9.24
N LYS A 28 -0.47 5.12 9.07
CA LYS A 28 -1.61 5.49 9.94
C LYS A 28 -1.40 5.08 11.40
N LEU A 29 -0.79 3.92 11.64
CA LEU A 29 -0.49 3.43 12.97
C LEU A 29 0.46 4.39 13.70
N GLY A 30 1.54 4.82 13.03
CA GLY A 30 2.47 5.82 13.57
C GLY A 30 1.82 7.17 13.82
N LEU A 31 0.91 7.61 12.93
CA LEU A 31 0.16 8.87 13.11
C LEU A 31 -0.82 8.80 14.29
N SER A 32 -1.59 7.73 14.41
CA SER A 32 -2.69 7.63 15.40
C SER A 32 -2.24 7.15 16.78
N HIS A 33 -1.05 6.56 16.91
CA HIS A 33 -0.53 6.01 18.17
C HIS A 33 0.92 6.44 18.41
N SER A 34 1.23 7.72 18.19
CA SER A 34 2.59 8.26 18.32
C SER A 34 3.16 8.16 19.74
N ASP A 35 2.30 7.98 20.75
CA ASP A 35 2.68 7.71 22.14
C ASP A 35 3.27 6.30 22.32
N LYS A 36 2.85 5.33 21.50
CA LYS A 36 3.27 3.92 21.55
C LYS A 36 4.26 3.55 20.45
N VAL A 37 4.12 4.13 19.25
CA VAL A 37 4.93 3.79 18.08
C VAL A 37 6.24 4.57 18.07
N ILE A 38 7.38 3.88 18.23
CA ILE A 38 8.71 4.52 18.34
C ILE A 38 9.34 4.86 16.99
N GLY A 39 8.81 4.29 15.92
CA GLY A 39 9.31 4.49 14.57
C GLY A 39 8.60 3.57 13.58
N ILE A 40 8.62 3.99 12.32
CA ILE A 40 8.09 3.21 11.20
C ILE A 40 9.18 2.99 10.15
N HIS A 41 9.20 1.79 9.57
CA HIS A 41 10.03 1.45 8.43
C HIS A 41 9.14 0.96 7.29
N THR A 42 9.20 1.59 6.12
CA THR A 42 8.36 1.19 4.98
C THR A 42 9.21 0.89 3.76
N THR A 43 8.93 -0.23 3.10
CA THR A 43 9.58 -0.60 1.83
C THR A 43 8.81 -0.11 0.60
N SER A 44 7.56 0.31 0.79
CA SER A 44 6.75 0.96 -0.24
C SER A 44 6.24 2.27 0.34
N THR A 45 6.77 3.40 -0.10
CA THR A 45 6.13 4.68 0.22
C THR A 45 4.81 4.74 -0.53
N THR A 46 3.74 4.98 0.21
CA THR A 46 2.38 4.89 -0.31
C THR A 46 2.11 6.09 -1.19
N SER A 47 2.49 5.99 -2.46
CA SER A 47 2.29 7.06 -3.42
C SER A 47 2.85 8.41 -2.93
N PRO A 48 4.17 8.52 -2.64
CA PRO A 48 4.75 9.79 -2.22
C PRO A 48 4.50 10.80 -3.35
N THR A 49 3.60 11.73 -3.10
CA THR A 49 3.32 12.81 -4.04
C THR A 49 4.03 14.02 -3.46
N PRO A 50 5.03 14.58 -4.16
CA PRO A 50 5.74 15.75 -3.65
C PRO A 50 4.74 16.86 -3.38
N TYR A 51 4.95 17.62 -2.31
CA TYR A 51 4.17 18.82 -2.07
C TYR A 51 4.53 19.86 -3.14
N LEU A 52 3.57 20.20 -4.01
CA LEU A 52 3.72 21.16 -5.10
C LEU A 52 3.05 22.51 -4.81
N GLY A 53 2.76 22.80 -3.54
CA GLY A 53 2.16 24.07 -3.14
C GLY A 53 3.16 25.23 -3.10
N GLU A 54 2.74 26.36 -2.54
CA GLU A 54 3.54 27.57 -2.47
C GLU A 54 4.90 27.32 -1.79
N GLY A 55 5.97 27.89 -2.35
CA GLY A 55 7.34 27.72 -1.87
C GLY A 55 8.01 26.39 -2.24
N SER A 56 7.32 25.50 -2.98
CA SER A 56 7.94 24.28 -3.49
C SER A 56 8.96 24.57 -4.59
N ARG A 57 10.06 23.81 -4.58
CA ARG A 57 11.01 23.83 -5.70
C ARG A 57 10.41 23.10 -6.92
N PRO A 58 10.86 23.41 -8.14
CA PRO A 58 10.54 22.60 -9.31
C PRO A 58 10.97 21.14 -9.09
N LEU A 59 10.20 20.23 -9.69
CA LEU A 59 10.55 18.81 -9.70
C LEU A 59 11.80 18.59 -10.55
N SER A 60 12.70 17.75 -10.07
CA SER A 60 13.80 17.24 -10.87
C SER A 60 13.25 16.35 -11.99
N GLU A 61 14.06 16.13 -13.03
CA GLU A 61 13.71 15.18 -14.10
C GLU A 61 13.49 13.76 -13.56
N SER A 62 14.21 13.36 -12.51
CA SER A 62 13.99 12.06 -11.86
C SER A 62 12.64 11.97 -11.17
N GLU A 63 12.18 13.04 -10.50
CA GLU A 63 10.87 13.08 -9.85
C GLU A 63 9.73 13.07 -10.88
N LYS A 64 9.87 13.80 -11.99
CA LYS A 64 8.89 13.77 -13.09
C LYS A 64 8.75 12.36 -13.68
N ARG A 65 9.88 11.71 -14.00
CA ARG A 65 9.88 10.33 -14.53
C ARG A 65 9.24 9.34 -13.55
N MET A 66 9.48 9.49 -12.24
CA MET A 66 8.84 8.65 -11.24
C MET A 66 7.31 8.81 -11.24
N LEU A 67 6.80 10.03 -11.38
CA LEU A 67 5.37 10.30 -11.46
C LEU A 67 4.77 9.73 -12.75
N GLU A 68 5.44 9.89 -13.90
CA GLU A 68 5.02 9.31 -15.18
C GLU A 68 4.97 7.78 -15.12
N GLN A 69 6.01 7.14 -14.58
CA GLN A 69 6.06 5.68 -14.39
C GLN A 69 4.91 5.19 -13.51
N ARG A 70 4.60 5.94 -12.44
CA ARG A 70 3.47 5.62 -11.56
C ARG A 70 2.14 5.73 -12.30
N GLU A 71 1.92 6.80 -13.06
CA GLU A 71 0.68 6.97 -13.83
C GLU A 71 0.51 5.89 -14.88
N GLU A 72 1.58 5.53 -15.60
CA GLU A 72 1.57 4.45 -16.57
C GLU A 72 1.26 3.11 -15.91
N TRP A 73 1.91 2.80 -14.78
CA TRP A 73 1.62 1.58 -14.02
C TRP A 73 0.16 1.53 -13.55
N VAL A 74 -0.42 2.64 -13.09
CA VAL A 74 -1.84 2.68 -12.71
C VAL A 74 -2.73 2.42 -13.92
N ARG A 75 -2.38 2.95 -15.10
CA ARG A 75 -3.13 2.77 -16.34
C ARG A 75 -3.06 1.33 -16.85
N SER A 76 -1.88 0.72 -16.86
CA SER A 76 -1.67 -0.63 -17.40
C SER A 76 -2.03 -1.74 -16.40
N GLU A 77 -1.66 -1.58 -15.12
CA GLU A 77 -1.75 -2.62 -14.11
C GLU A 77 -2.84 -2.38 -13.05
N GLY A 78 -3.43 -1.19 -12.98
CA GLY A 78 -4.37 -0.81 -11.92
C GLY A 78 -5.75 -1.49 -11.96
N GLY A 79 -6.03 -2.30 -12.99
CA GLY A 79 -7.32 -2.95 -13.20
C GLY A 79 -7.77 -3.80 -12.01
N TYR A 80 -6.87 -4.61 -11.45
CA TYR A 80 -7.17 -5.47 -10.29
C TYR A 80 -7.64 -4.65 -9.07
N ALA A 81 -6.96 -3.52 -8.80
CA ALA A 81 -7.27 -2.65 -7.68
C ALA A 81 -8.60 -1.92 -7.91
N HIS A 82 -8.89 -1.53 -9.15
CA HIS A 82 -10.16 -0.88 -9.50
C HIS A 82 -11.36 -1.82 -9.28
N ILE A 83 -11.31 -3.06 -9.78
CA ILE A 83 -12.43 -3.98 -9.60
C ILE A 83 -12.61 -4.41 -8.14
N GLN A 84 -11.51 -4.63 -7.41
CA GLN A 84 -11.56 -4.95 -5.98
C GLN A 84 -12.09 -3.78 -5.13
N SER A 85 -11.83 -2.53 -5.52
CA SER A 85 -12.33 -1.37 -4.78
C SER A 85 -13.80 -1.03 -5.06
N THR A 86 -14.33 -1.42 -6.23
CA THR A 86 -15.67 -1.01 -6.67
C THR A 86 -16.72 -2.12 -6.63
N LYS A 87 -16.34 -3.36 -6.96
CA LYS A 87 -17.22 -4.54 -7.03
C LYS A 87 -16.57 -5.79 -6.39
N PRO A 88 -16.05 -5.70 -5.15
CA PRO A 88 -15.34 -6.82 -4.52
C PRO A 88 -16.20 -8.09 -4.44
N GLN A 89 -17.48 -7.97 -4.07
CA GLN A 89 -18.36 -9.12 -3.92
C GLN A 89 -18.62 -9.84 -5.26
N THR A 90 -18.75 -9.08 -6.35
CA THR A 90 -18.96 -9.66 -7.69
C THR A 90 -17.75 -10.46 -8.14
N LEU A 91 -16.54 -9.91 -7.95
CA LEU A 91 -15.30 -10.62 -8.25
C LEU A 91 -15.10 -11.85 -7.35
N ALA A 92 -15.49 -11.76 -6.08
CA ALA A 92 -15.28 -12.85 -5.11
C ALA A 92 -15.95 -14.16 -5.53
N TYR A 93 -17.13 -14.12 -6.19
CA TYR A 93 -17.79 -15.33 -6.66
C TYR A 93 -16.91 -16.15 -7.60
N SER A 94 -16.34 -15.53 -8.65
CA SER A 94 -15.52 -16.25 -9.62
C SER A 94 -14.18 -16.69 -9.04
N LEU A 95 -13.57 -15.89 -8.17
CA LEU A 95 -12.32 -16.24 -7.50
C LEU A 95 -12.51 -17.39 -6.49
N ASN A 96 -13.68 -17.51 -5.87
CA ASN A 96 -13.97 -18.57 -4.91
C ASN A 96 -14.42 -19.88 -5.59
N ASP A 97 -15.12 -19.78 -6.72
CA ASP A 97 -15.62 -20.95 -7.48
C ASP A 97 -14.51 -21.63 -8.31
N SER A 98 -13.49 -20.88 -8.74
CA SER A 98 -12.43 -21.39 -9.62
C SER A 98 -11.03 -21.25 -8.99
N PRO A 99 -10.42 -22.36 -8.50
CA PRO A 99 -9.04 -22.36 -8.02
C PRO A 99 -8.03 -21.93 -9.10
N ALA A 100 -8.26 -22.29 -10.36
CA ALA A 100 -7.42 -21.86 -11.49
C ALA A 100 -7.54 -20.35 -11.74
N GLY A 101 -8.75 -19.79 -11.64
CA GLY A 101 -8.98 -18.35 -11.71
C GLY A 101 -8.29 -17.58 -10.59
N LEU A 102 -8.39 -18.08 -9.35
CA LEU A 102 -7.69 -17.51 -8.20
C LEU A 102 -6.16 -17.56 -8.36
N ALA A 103 -5.63 -18.70 -8.81
CA ALA A 103 -4.20 -18.86 -9.06
C ALA A 103 -3.70 -17.88 -10.12
N ALA A 104 -4.41 -17.76 -11.26
CA ALA A 104 -4.07 -16.79 -12.30
C ALA A 104 -4.08 -15.35 -11.77
N TRP A 105 -5.10 -14.99 -10.96
CA TRP A 105 -5.24 -13.67 -10.37
C TRP A 105 -4.08 -13.30 -9.43
N ILE A 106 -3.62 -14.25 -8.61
CA ILE A 106 -2.52 -14.02 -7.65
C ILE A 106 -1.16 -14.10 -8.35
N VAL A 107 -0.91 -15.13 -9.15
CA VAL A 107 0.40 -15.38 -9.76
C VAL A 107 0.80 -14.29 -10.74
N GLU A 108 -0.15 -13.69 -11.45
CA GLU A 108 0.15 -12.55 -12.33
C GLU A 108 0.80 -11.41 -11.54
N LYS A 109 0.36 -11.13 -10.30
CA LYS A 109 1.00 -10.09 -9.47
C LYS A 109 2.43 -10.44 -9.07
N TYR A 110 2.73 -11.71 -8.81
CA TYR A 110 4.11 -12.14 -8.57
C TYR A 110 5.00 -12.00 -9.82
N ARG A 111 4.44 -12.17 -11.01
CA ARG A 111 5.18 -12.01 -12.27
C ARG A 111 5.39 -10.53 -12.63
N THR A 112 4.41 -9.68 -12.39
CA THR A 112 4.41 -8.28 -12.82
C THR A 112 5.01 -7.34 -11.78
N LEU A 113 4.90 -7.67 -10.48
CA LEU A 113 5.34 -6.83 -9.36
C LEU A 113 6.56 -7.37 -8.60
N GLY A 114 6.96 -8.62 -8.85
CA GLY A 114 8.17 -9.23 -8.30
C GLY A 114 9.37 -8.98 -9.19
#